data_AF-C2EK20-F1
#
_entry.id   AF-C2EK20-F1
#
_cell.length_a   1.000
_cell.length_b   1.000
_cell.length_c   1.000
_cell.angle_alpha   90.00
_cell.angle_beta   90.00
_cell.angle_gamma   90.00
#
_symmetry.space_group_name_H-M   'P 1'
#
loop_
_entity.id
_entity.type
_entity.pdbx_description
1 polymer ?
#
loop_
_entity_poly.entity_id
_entity_poly.type
_entity_poly.pdbx_seq_one_letter_code
_entity_poly.pdbx_strand_id
1 'polypeptide(L)'
;MKEAQLVQQHQLYPGSQMRKQLDLTALTPSNNDEKVGKKPKVLNVIFSILIVVLVSLFLTGFGYQLWWVFALVLILGLFITLPVCFSSFWEINQQQLIITTYSENGIKKLGQLLGIVKAEKQVIDLSQIRDARIKYEKIPRVSLFNFNPDHLYLLLAIDHEDQIKLDLNNVNYVKLNNIIAFLTNKNVNVYDEQMILQLLAEHKNLFKHFHKKWVTVY
;
A
#
# COMPACT_ATOMS: atom_id res chain seq x y z
N MET A 1 -28.43 -36.22 0.17
CA MET A 1 -29.05 -35.35 -0.86
C MET A 1 -29.32 -33.92 -0.33
N LYS A 2 -28.37 -33.29 0.38
CA LYS A 2 -28.45 -31.87 0.80
C LYS A 2 -27.36 -31.00 0.18
N GLU A 3 -26.45 -31.59 -0.61
CA GLU A 3 -25.31 -30.89 -1.21
C GLU A 3 -25.61 -30.37 -2.62
N ALA A 4 -26.74 -30.76 -3.22
CA ALA A 4 -27.09 -30.36 -4.59
C ALA A 4 -27.84 -29.01 -4.70
N GLN A 5 -28.15 -28.35 -3.59
CA GLN A 5 -28.88 -27.06 -3.60
C GLN A 5 -27.99 -25.83 -3.35
N LEU A 6 -26.68 -26.01 -3.13
CA LEU A 6 -25.76 -24.89 -2.88
C LEU A 6 -25.17 -24.26 -4.16
N VAL A 7 -25.52 -24.77 -5.35
CA VAL A 7 -24.94 -24.30 -6.62
C VAL A 7 -25.85 -23.29 -7.35
N GLN A 8 -27.06 -23.01 -6.86
CA GLN A 8 -28.07 -22.27 -7.63
C GLN A 8 -28.34 -20.82 -7.19
N GLN A 9 -27.61 -20.27 -6.21
CA GLN A 9 -27.73 -18.86 -5.85
C GLN A 9 -26.34 -18.20 -5.80
N HIS A 10 -26.09 -17.32 -6.78
CA HIS A 10 -24.91 -16.45 -6.90
C HIS A 10 -24.85 -15.37 -5.79
N GLN A 11 -24.93 -15.76 -4.51
CA GLN A 11 -24.81 -14.84 -3.37
C GLN A 11 -23.63 -15.23 -2.49
N LEU A 12 -22.51 -14.52 -2.69
CA LEU A 12 -21.22 -14.69 -2.01
C LEU A 12 -21.08 -13.81 -0.75
N TYR A 13 -22.04 -13.87 0.18
CA TYR A 13 -21.92 -13.22 1.50
C TYR A 13 -22.49 -14.09 2.63
N PRO A 14 -21.94 -14.02 3.87
CA PRO A 14 -22.24 -14.96 4.94
C PRO A 14 -23.61 -14.72 5.60
N GLY A 15 -24.15 -15.80 6.16
CA GLY A 15 -25.48 -15.86 6.78
C GLY A 15 -25.70 -14.92 7.97
N SER A 16 -26.98 -14.71 8.30
CA SER A 16 -27.53 -13.71 9.22
C SER A 16 -26.89 -13.62 10.62
N GLN A 17 -26.25 -14.70 11.09
CA GLN A 17 -25.53 -14.74 12.38
C GLN A 17 -24.20 -13.97 12.31
N MET A 18 -23.45 -14.04 11.20
CA MET A 18 -22.24 -13.23 11.00
C MET A 18 -22.57 -11.75 10.76
N ARG A 19 -23.73 -11.44 10.15
CA ARG A 19 -24.20 -10.04 10.01
C ARG A 19 -24.35 -9.34 11.35
N LYS A 20 -24.90 -10.02 12.37
CA LYS A 20 -25.00 -9.44 13.72
C LYS A 20 -23.64 -9.20 14.37
N GLN A 21 -22.63 -10.02 14.10
CA GLN A 21 -21.28 -9.78 14.62
C GLN A 21 -20.52 -8.68 13.85
N LEU A 22 -20.75 -8.56 12.53
CA LEU A 22 -20.25 -7.45 11.71
C LEU A 22 -20.91 -6.11 12.07
N ASP A 23 -22.24 -6.09 12.28
CA ASP A 23 -22.99 -4.88 12.62
C ASP A 23 -22.57 -4.29 13.98
N LEU A 24 -22.22 -5.15 14.95
CA LEU A 24 -21.86 -4.71 16.30
C LEU A 24 -20.42 -4.17 16.39
N THR A 25 -19.57 -4.43 15.40
CA THR A 25 -18.22 -3.85 15.30
C THR A 25 -18.14 -2.70 14.28
N ALA A 26 -19.16 -2.52 13.42
CA ALA A 26 -19.20 -1.47 12.39
C ALA A 26 -19.93 -0.18 12.82
N LEU A 27 -20.60 -0.15 13.97
CA LEU A 27 -21.35 1.02 14.42
C LEU A 27 -20.53 1.93 15.34
N THR A 28 -19.48 2.53 14.80
CA THR A 28 -19.12 3.90 15.18
C THR A 28 -18.91 4.70 13.90
N PRO A 29 -19.78 5.67 13.58
CA PRO A 29 -19.50 6.59 12.49
C PRO A 29 -18.28 7.42 12.90
N SER A 30 -17.11 7.08 12.36
CA SER A 30 -15.92 7.88 12.50
C SER A 30 -16.14 9.18 11.73
N ASN A 31 -16.58 10.22 12.45
CA ASN A 31 -16.72 11.60 11.97
C ASN A 31 -15.37 12.28 11.69
N ASN A 32 -14.30 11.51 11.57
CA ASN A 32 -12.95 11.98 11.27
C ASN A 32 -12.68 11.67 9.81
N ASP A 33 -12.05 12.61 9.09
CA ASP A 33 -11.48 12.39 7.76
C ASP A 33 -10.71 11.06 7.75
N GLU A 34 -11.35 10.01 7.26
CA GLU A 34 -10.80 8.66 7.32
C GLU A 34 -9.71 8.57 6.25
N LYS A 35 -8.49 8.93 6.64
CA LYS A 35 -7.31 8.83 5.79
C LYS A 35 -6.96 7.37 5.56
N VAL A 36 -7.58 6.79 4.55
CA VAL A 36 -7.20 5.49 4.03
C VAL A 36 -6.15 5.70 2.94
N GLY A 37 -5.00 5.04 3.10
CA GLY A 37 -3.80 5.27 2.28
C GLY A 37 -2.64 5.84 3.11
N LYS A 38 -1.43 5.34 2.87
CA LYS A 38 -0.28 5.56 3.78
C LYS A 38 0.59 6.72 3.34
N LYS A 39 0.61 7.81 4.11
CA LYS A 39 1.77 8.70 4.15
C LYS A 39 2.99 7.95 4.71
N PRO A 40 4.21 8.15 4.18
CA PRO A 40 5.42 7.61 4.80
C PRO A 40 5.52 8.05 6.27
N LYS A 41 5.83 7.10 7.16
CA LYS A 41 5.98 7.36 8.59
C LYS A 41 7.26 8.15 8.83
N VAL A 42 7.17 9.32 9.46
CA VAL A 42 8.32 10.14 9.85
C VAL A 42 9.32 9.33 10.69
N LEU A 43 8.83 8.38 11.51
CA LEU A 43 9.68 7.49 12.29
C LEU A 43 10.65 6.66 11.44
N ASN A 44 10.22 6.17 10.28
CA ASN A 44 11.09 5.40 9.39
C ASN A 44 12.21 6.28 8.81
N VAL A 45 11.92 7.57 8.59
CA VAL A 45 12.89 8.55 8.12
C VAL A 45 13.93 8.83 9.20
N ILE A 46 13.49 9.08 10.44
CA ILE A 46 14.38 9.30 11.58
C ILE A 46 15.29 8.07 11.79
N PHE A 47 14.73 6.86 11.75
CA PHE A 47 15.49 5.63 11.90
C PHE A 47 16.51 5.44 10.76
N SER A 48 16.13 5.78 9.53
CA SER A 48 17.04 5.73 8.38
C SER A 48 18.18 6.73 8.50
N ILE A 49 17.90 7.96 8.95
CA ILE A 49 18.93 8.97 9.24
C ILE A 49 19.87 8.46 10.33
N LEU A 50 19.34 7.89 11.42
CA LEU A 50 20.13 7.34 12.51
C LEU A 50 21.09 6.24 12.03
N ILE A 51 20.60 5.32 11.18
CA ILE A 51 21.44 4.28 10.58
C ILE A 51 22.55 4.91 9.74
N VAL A 52 22.24 5.89 8.90
CA VAL A 52 23.24 6.56 8.06
C VAL A 52 24.31 7.23 8.92
N VAL A 53 23.91 7.89 10.01
CA VAL A 53 24.85 8.50 10.96
C VAL A 53 25.78 7.44 11.57
N LEU A 54 25.23 6.32 12.04
CA LEU A 54 26.02 5.22 12.62
C LEU A 54 26.99 4.60 11.61
N VAL A 55 26.52 4.35 10.38
CA VAL A 55 27.37 3.83 9.30
C VAL A 55 28.46 4.83 8.94
N SER A 56 28.13 6.12 8.86
CA SER A 56 29.11 7.18 8.56
C SER A 56 30.16 7.30 9.66
N LEU A 57 29.75 7.23 10.93
CA LEU A 57 30.68 7.18 12.07
C LEU A 57 31.59 5.98 11.98
N PHE A 58 31.05 4.79 11.73
CA PHE A 58 31.83 3.57 11.59
C PHE A 58 32.86 3.66 10.46
N LEU A 59 32.43 4.10 9.26
CA LEU A 59 33.31 4.25 8.09
C LEU A 59 34.40 5.29 8.28
N THR A 60 34.14 6.32 9.10
CA THR A 60 35.12 7.38 9.41
C THR A 60 35.92 7.12 10.68
N GLY A 61 35.80 5.90 11.23
CA GLY A 61 36.53 5.44 12.41
C GLY A 61 36.09 6.09 13.71
N PHE A 62 34.87 6.62 13.82
CA PHE A 62 34.33 7.33 14.99
C PHE A 62 35.08 8.65 15.32
N GLY A 63 35.43 9.42 14.29
CA GLY A 63 36.04 10.75 14.48
C GLY A 63 37.56 10.75 14.54
N TYR A 64 38.21 9.64 14.18
CA TYR A 64 39.66 9.60 13.98
C TYR A 64 40.09 10.30 12.68
N GLN A 65 39.20 10.38 11.68
CA GLN A 65 39.41 11.15 10.47
C GLN A 65 39.03 12.62 10.66
N LEU A 66 39.53 13.49 9.77
CA LEU A 66 39.13 14.90 9.75
C LEU A 66 37.61 15.03 9.61
N TRP A 67 37.03 15.97 10.35
CA TRP A 67 35.58 16.17 10.42
C TRP A 67 34.89 16.38 9.06
N TRP A 68 35.61 16.92 8.07
CA TRP A 68 35.07 17.12 6.72
C TRP A 68 34.87 15.80 5.98
N VAL A 69 35.68 14.77 6.25
CA VAL A 69 35.53 13.42 5.66
C VAL A 69 34.22 12.81 6.16
N PHE A 70 33.96 12.92 7.47
CA PHE A 70 32.69 12.51 8.06
C PHE A 70 31.50 13.24 7.43
N ALA A 71 31.58 14.57 7.29
CA ALA A 71 30.52 15.36 6.67
C ALA A 71 30.24 14.90 5.22
N LEU A 72 31.28 14.63 4.42
CA LEU A 72 31.13 14.16 3.05
C LEU A 72 30.44 12.79 2.99
N VAL A 73 30.89 11.83 3.79
CA VAL A 73 30.29 10.48 3.86
C VAL A 73 28.84 10.56 4.32
N LEU A 74 28.54 11.41 5.31
CA LEU A 74 27.19 11.61 5.82
C LEU A 74 26.27 12.20 4.76
N ILE A 75 26.69 13.26 4.05
CA ILE A 75 25.90 13.88 2.98
C ILE A 75 25.63 12.87 1.87
N LEU A 76 26.64 12.13 1.43
CA LEU A 76 26.50 11.12 0.39
C LEU A 76 25.53 10.01 0.82
N GLY A 77 25.66 9.53 2.07
CA GLY A 77 24.79 8.53 2.65
C GLY A 77 23.33 8.99 2.70
N LEU A 78 23.08 10.21 3.18
CA LEU A 78 21.73 10.79 3.24
C LEU A 78 21.14 11.00 1.85
N PHE A 79 21.95 11.46 0.89
CA PHE A 79 21.51 11.66 -0.48
C PHE A 79 21.06 10.37 -1.15
N ILE A 80 21.71 9.25 -0.84
CA ILE A 80 21.35 7.93 -1.38
C ILE A 80 20.13 7.35 -0.64
N THR A 81 20.07 7.43 0.68
CA THR A 81 19.03 6.75 1.46
C THR A 81 17.71 7.52 1.51
N LEU A 82 17.73 8.84 1.65
CA LEU A 82 16.50 9.63 1.82
C LEU A 82 15.52 9.46 0.66
N PRO A 83 15.91 9.51 -0.62
CA PRO A 83 14.99 9.30 -1.72
C PRO A 83 14.36 7.90 -1.72
N VAL A 84 15.02 6.89 -1.17
CA VAL A 84 14.52 5.50 -1.11
C VAL A 84 13.43 5.34 -0.06
N CYS A 85 13.51 6.09 1.05
CA CYS A 85 12.56 5.98 2.16
C CYS A 85 11.16 6.55 1.89
N PHE A 86 10.98 7.25 0.78
CA PHE A 86 9.72 7.89 0.43
C PHE A 86 9.16 7.30 -0.84
N SER A 87 7.94 6.81 -0.80
CA SER A 87 7.20 6.34 -1.97
C SER A 87 6.03 7.29 -2.25
N SER A 88 5.61 7.34 -3.51
CA SER A 88 4.31 7.91 -3.86
C SER A 88 3.24 7.24 -3.01
N PHE A 89 2.24 8.01 -2.64
CA PHE A 89 1.17 7.54 -1.77
C PHE A 89 -0.15 8.15 -2.19
N TRP A 90 -1.21 7.56 -1.68
CA TRP A 90 -2.55 8.07 -1.84
C TRP A 90 -3.20 8.25 -0.47
N GLU A 91 -4.15 9.15 -0.38
CA GLU A 91 -5.02 9.37 0.77
C GLU A 91 -6.44 9.53 0.22
N ILE A 92 -7.41 8.88 0.84
CA ILE A 92 -8.84 9.11 0.57
C ILE A 92 -9.41 9.94 1.73
N ASN A 93 -10.33 10.85 1.43
CA ASN A 93 -11.16 11.55 2.41
C ASN A 93 -12.64 11.35 2.04
N GLN A 94 -13.57 12.03 2.72
CA GLN A 94 -15.01 11.81 2.49
C GLN A 94 -15.52 12.09 1.08
N GLN A 95 -14.80 12.89 0.27
CA GLN A 95 -15.26 13.34 -1.05
C GLN A 95 -14.26 13.06 -2.17
N GLN A 96 -12.99 12.87 -1.85
CA GLN A 96 -11.89 12.92 -2.80
C GLN A 96 -10.84 11.84 -2.50
N LEU A 97 -10.29 11.31 -3.58
CA LEU A 97 -9.05 10.56 -3.59
C LEU A 97 -7.91 11.49 -4.02
N ILE A 98 -6.86 11.56 -3.21
CA ILE A 98 -5.68 12.38 -3.47
C ILE A 98 -4.49 11.46 -3.67
N ILE A 99 -3.88 11.50 -4.86
CA ILE A 99 -2.67 10.75 -5.19
C ILE A 99 -1.51 11.74 -5.22
N THR A 100 -0.53 11.53 -4.36
CA THR A 100 0.70 12.33 -4.33
C THR A 100 1.84 11.53 -4.96
N THR A 101 2.30 11.99 -6.12
CA THR A 101 3.36 11.36 -6.89
C THR A 101 4.68 12.11 -6.69
N TYR A 102 5.68 11.37 -6.20
CA TYR A 102 7.05 11.86 -6.14
C TYR A 102 7.77 11.58 -7.45
N SER A 103 8.69 12.47 -7.81
CA SER A 103 9.56 12.32 -8.97
C SER A 103 10.44 11.07 -8.85
N GLU A 104 10.67 10.38 -9.96
CA GLU A 104 11.66 9.28 -10.03
C GLU A 104 13.10 9.79 -9.92
N ASN A 105 13.37 11.02 -10.38
CA ASN A 105 14.67 11.66 -10.21
C ASN A 105 14.95 11.95 -8.72
N GLY A 106 16.04 11.38 -8.18
CA GLY A 106 16.42 11.46 -6.77
C GLY A 106 16.64 12.89 -6.25
N ILE A 107 17.22 13.79 -7.06
CA ILE A 107 17.44 15.20 -6.67
C ILE A 107 16.10 15.92 -6.55
N LYS A 108 15.25 15.79 -7.57
CA LYS A 108 13.93 16.42 -7.58
C LYS A 108 13.05 15.85 -6.47
N LYS A 109 13.13 14.54 -6.23
CA LYS A 109 12.46 13.86 -5.11
C LYS A 109 12.91 14.43 -3.78
N LEU A 110 14.23 14.55 -3.54
CA LEU A 110 14.76 15.16 -2.32
C LEU A 110 14.26 16.61 -2.15
N GLY A 111 14.25 17.40 -3.22
CA GLY A 111 13.64 18.72 -3.20
C GLY A 111 12.15 18.70 -2.83
N GLN A 112 11.41 17.69 -3.28
CA GLN A 112 10.00 17.48 -2.91
C GLN A 112 9.81 17.07 -1.45
N LEU A 113 10.73 16.26 -0.90
CA LEU A 113 10.74 15.88 0.51
C LEU A 113 10.99 17.10 1.41
N LEU A 114 11.94 17.96 1.02
CA LEU A 114 12.33 19.16 1.77
C LEU A 114 11.34 20.33 1.62
N GLY A 115 10.28 20.17 0.81
CA GLY A 115 9.30 21.23 0.54
C GLY A 115 9.80 22.34 -0.39
N ILE A 116 10.98 22.16 -1.00
CA ILE A 116 11.59 23.11 -1.95
C ILE A 116 10.89 22.99 -3.32
N VAL A 117 10.55 21.77 -3.72
CA VAL A 117 9.85 21.46 -4.97
C VAL A 117 8.46 20.91 -4.63
N LYS A 118 7.43 21.27 -5.39
CA LYS A 118 6.09 20.69 -5.16
C LYS A 118 6.03 19.26 -5.72
N ALA A 119 5.46 18.35 -4.92
CA ALA A 119 5.05 17.04 -5.40
C ALA A 119 3.83 17.17 -6.32
N GLU A 120 3.71 16.28 -7.29
CA GLU A 120 2.52 16.22 -8.14
C GLU A 120 1.36 15.68 -7.33
N LYS A 121 0.18 16.28 -7.50
CA LYS A 121 -1.04 15.88 -6.82
C LYS A 121 -2.16 15.74 -7.83
N GLN A 122 -2.70 14.54 -7.94
CA GLN A 122 -3.94 14.26 -8.64
C GLN A 122 -5.06 14.19 -7.62
N VAL A 123 -6.15 14.93 -7.84
CA VAL A 123 -7.33 14.95 -6.98
C VAL A 123 -8.51 14.47 -7.81
N ILE A 124 -9.16 13.41 -7.36
CA ILE A 124 -10.29 12.76 -8.03
C ILE A 124 -11.48 12.81 -7.10
N ASP A 125 -12.63 13.23 -7.60
CA ASP A 125 -13.86 13.17 -6.81
C ASP A 125 -14.34 11.72 -6.71
N LEU A 126 -14.72 11.28 -5.52
CA LEU A 126 -15.20 9.91 -5.29
C LEU A 126 -16.47 9.61 -6.07
N SER A 127 -17.26 10.63 -6.41
CA SER A 127 -18.43 10.47 -7.28
C SER A 127 -18.09 10.02 -8.70
N GLN A 128 -16.84 10.21 -9.14
CA GLN A 128 -16.37 9.79 -10.47
C GLN A 128 -15.88 8.33 -10.48
N ILE A 129 -15.72 7.70 -9.32
CA ILE A 129 -15.25 6.33 -9.19
C ILE A 129 -16.46 5.40 -9.16
N ARG A 130 -16.56 4.53 -10.18
CA ARG A 130 -17.69 3.59 -10.28
C ARG A 130 -17.39 2.24 -9.66
N ASP A 131 -16.25 1.69 -10.04
CA ASP A 131 -15.86 0.33 -9.67
C ASP A 131 -14.46 0.34 -9.06
N ALA A 132 -14.28 -0.49 -8.05
CA ALA A 132 -12.98 -0.77 -7.43
C ALA A 132 -12.73 -2.28 -7.48
N ARG A 133 -11.54 -2.71 -7.89
CA ARG A 133 -11.16 -4.14 -7.93
C ARG A 133 -9.91 -4.38 -7.12
N ILE A 134 -9.96 -5.38 -6.25
CA ILE A 134 -8.79 -5.82 -5.50
C ILE A 134 -8.05 -6.84 -6.36
N LYS A 135 -6.77 -6.59 -6.62
CA LYS A 135 -5.95 -7.45 -7.49
C LYS A 135 -4.58 -7.70 -6.88
N TYR A 136 -4.25 -8.98 -6.71
CA TYR A 136 -2.91 -9.45 -6.44
C TYR A 136 -2.20 -9.77 -7.77
N GLU A 137 -1.08 -9.09 -8.02
CA GLU A 137 -0.29 -9.20 -9.24
C GLU A 137 1.07 -9.82 -8.92
N LYS A 138 1.31 -10.99 -9.51
CA LYS A 138 2.58 -11.73 -9.38
C LYS A 138 3.63 -11.13 -10.30
N ILE A 139 4.83 -10.91 -9.78
CA ILE A 139 5.97 -10.54 -10.62
C ILE A 139 6.64 -11.82 -11.13
N PRO A 140 6.82 -11.98 -12.46
CA PRO A 140 7.58 -13.11 -12.99
C PRO A 140 9.04 -12.98 -12.56
N ARG A 141 9.55 -14.01 -11.88
CA ARG A 141 10.95 -14.07 -11.42
C ARG A 141 11.73 -15.01 -12.31
N VAL A 142 12.65 -14.45 -13.07
CA VAL A 142 13.59 -15.20 -13.92
C VAL A 142 14.95 -15.44 -13.23
N SER A 143 15.21 -14.81 -12.07
CA SER A 143 16.48 -14.90 -11.35
C SER A 143 16.27 -15.15 -9.86
N LEU A 144 17.16 -15.95 -9.26
CA LEU A 144 17.24 -16.20 -7.82
C LEU A 144 17.60 -14.95 -7.01
N PHE A 145 18.11 -13.90 -7.67
CA PHE A 145 18.42 -12.62 -7.04
C PHE A 145 17.33 -11.55 -7.25
N ASN A 146 16.17 -11.92 -7.80
CA ASN A 146 15.03 -11.02 -7.90
C ASN A 146 14.19 -11.09 -6.62
N PHE A 147 14.40 -10.13 -5.72
CA PHE A 147 13.69 -9.99 -4.44
C PHE A 147 12.54 -8.97 -4.48
N ASN A 148 12.14 -8.47 -5.66
CA ASN A 148 11.09 -7.46 -5.76
C ASN A 148 9.78 -8.02 -5.24
N PRO A 149 9.09 -7.41 -4.27
CA PRO A 149 7.84 -7.97 -3.72
C PRO A 149 6.75 -7.98 -4.79
N ASP A 150 5.84 -8.96 -4.73
CA ASP A 150 4.63 -8.91 -5.53
C ASP A 150 3.72 -7.78 -5.06
N HIS A 151 2.83 -7.34 -5.93
CA HIS A 151 1.99 -6.18 -5.66
C HIS A 151 0.55 -6.58 -5.34
N LEU A 152 -0.02 -5.83 -4.40
CA LEU A 152 -1.44 -5.86 -4.11
C LEU A 152 -2.00 -4.48 -4.44
N TYR A 153 -2.94 -4.45 -5.38
CA TYR A 153 -3.51 -3.22 -5.91
C TYR A 153 -5.00 -3.11 -5.63
N LEU A 154 -5.44 -1.87 -5.50
CA LEU A 154 -6.81 -1.45 -5.66
C LEU A 154 -6.91 -0.73 -7.01
N LEU A 155 -7.58 -1.35 -7.97
CA LEU A 155 -7.80 -0.80 -9.31
C LEU A 155 -9.10 -0.03 -9.31
N LEU A 156 -9.07 1.25 -9.63
CA LEU A 156 -10.25 2.11 -9.68
C LEU A 156 -10.60 2.41 -11.14
N ALA A 157 -11.86 2.16 -11.51
CA ALA A 157 -12.41 2.59 -12.78
C ALA A 157 -13.09 3.95 -12.58
N ILE A 158 -12.58 4.96 -13.28
CA ILE A 158 -13.08 6.34 -13.24
C ILE A 158 -13.87 6.59 -14.51
N ASP A 159 -14.93 7.37 -14.41
CA ASP A 159 -15.69 7.82 -15.58
C ASP A 159 -14.78 8.57 -16.57
N HIS A 160 -14.78 8.11 -17.82
CA HIS A 160 -14.06 8.73 -18.95
C HIS A 160 -12.52 8.70 -18.89
N GLU A 161 -11.90 7.94 -17.98
CA GLU A 161 -10.45 7.72 -17.91
C GLU A 161 -10.07 6.23 -17.88
N ASP A 162 -8.79 5.95 -18.13
CA ASP A 162 -8.20 4.63 -17.87
C ASP A 162 -8.22 4.28 -16.37
N GLN A 163 -8.02 2.99 -16.08
CA GLN A 163 -7.98 2.50 -14.70
C GLN A 163 -6.81 3.09 -13.91
N ILE A 164 -7.10 3.60 -12.71
CA ILE A 164 -6.06 4.01 -11.76
C ILE A 164 -5.65 2.83 -10.89
N LYS A 165 -4.34 2.61 -10.76
CA LYS A 165 -3.78 1.59 -9.89
C LYS A 165 -3.27 2.21 -8.58
N LEU A 166 -3.86 1.81 -7.46
CA LEU A 166 -3.41 2.21 -6.13
C LEU A 166 -2.72 1.05 -5.43
N ASP A 167 -1.46 1.23 -5.01
CA ASP A 167 -0.73 0.21 -4.25
C ASP A 167 -1.26 0.14 -2.80
N LEU A 168 -1.74 -1.05 -2.41
CA LEU A 168 -2.20 -1.36 -1.06
C LEU A 168 -1.04 -1.75 -0.13
N ASN A 169 0.15 -2.01 -0.68
CA ASN A 169 1.35 -2.45 0.00
C ASN A 169 1.04 -3.66 0.91
N ASN A 170 1.65 -3.72 2.10
CA ASN A 170 1.37 -4.73 3.12
C ASN A 170 0.14 -4.33 3.97
N VAL A 171 -1.04 -4.25 3.36
CA VAL A 171 -2.31 -4.00 4.06
C VAL A 171 -2.75 -5.27 4.81
N ASN A 172 -3.33 -5.11 6.00
CA ASN A 172 -3.92 -6.21 6.75
C ASN A 172 -5.44 -6.27 6.54
N TYR A 173 -6.07 -7.36 6.99
CA TYR A 173 -7.51 -7.57 6.87
C TYR A 173 -8.32 -6.37 7.38
N VAL A 174 -8.08 -5.92 8.61
CA VAL A 174 -8.84 -4.80 9.22
C VAL A 174 -8.80 -3.56 8.36
N LYS A 175 -7.60 -3.16 7.90
CA LYS A 175 -7.47 -1.98 7.05
C LYS A 175 -8.18 -2.18 5.73
N LEU A 176 -7.94 -3.30 5.04
CA LEU A 176 -8.55 -3.58 3.75
C LEU A 176 -10.07 -3.58 3.84
N ASN A 177 -10.63 -4.23 4.87
CA ASN A 177 -12.06 -4.26 5.14
C ASN A 177 -12.64 -2.85 5.34
N ASN A 178 -11.93 -1.97 6.06
CA ASN A 178 -12.36 -0.58 6.22
C ASN A 178 -12.34 0.18 4.89
N ILE A 179 -11.33 -0.03 4.02
CA ILE A 179 -11.28 0.59 2.69
C ILE A 179 -12.52 0.18 1.87
N ILE A 180 -12.82 -1.12 1.87
CA ILE A 180 -13.94 -1.68 1.12
C ILE A 180 -15.26 -1.14 1.64
N ALA A 181 -15.47 -1.14 2.96
CA ALA A 181 -16.66 -0.59 3.59
C ALA A 181 -16.82 0.90 3.27
N PHE A 182 -15.73 1.67 3.35
CA PHE A 182 -15.72 3.09 3.01
C PHE A 182 -16.16 3.35 1.56
N LEU A 183 -15.57 2.64 0.60
CA LEU A 183 -15.91 2.77 -0.82
C LEU A 183 -17.36 2.34 -1.10
N THR A 184 -17.79 1.23 -0.50
CA THR A 184 -19.16 0.72 -0.65
C THR A 184 -20.19 1.72 -0.11
N ASN A 185 -19.90 2.37 1.02
CA ASN A 185 -20.74 3.44 1.59
C ASN A 185 -20.81 4.69 0.71
N LYS A 186 -19.86 4.85 -0.22
CA LYS A 186 -19.83 5.91 -1.24
C LYS A 186 -20.44 5.47 -2.57
N ASN A 187 -21.16 4.34 -2.58
CA ASN A 187 -21.78 3.74 -3.77
C ASN A 187 -20.78 3.28 -4.85
N VAL A 188 -19.53 3.01 -4.47
CA VAL A 188 -18.54 2.38 -5.35
C VAL A 188 -18.73 0.86 -5.29
N ASN A 189 -18.84 0.20 -6.44
CA ASN A 189 -18.93 -1.26 -6.49
C ASN A 189 -17.54 -1.85 -6.27
N VAL A 190 -17.36 -2.65 -5.22
CA VAL A 190 -16.07 -3.26 -4.92
C VAL A 190 -16.07 -4.74 -5.27
N TYR A 191 -15.11 -5.17 -6.09
CA TYR A 191 -14.95 -6.54 -6.57
C TYR A 191 -13.67 -7.17 -6.02
N ASP A 192 -13.80 -8.37 -5.47
CA ASP A 192 -12.69 -9.21 -4.99
C ASP A 192 -12.75 -10.61 -5.62
N GLU A 193 -12.48 -10.67 -6.92
CA GLU A 193 -12.54 -11.91 -7.70
C GLU A 193 -11.53 -12.98 -7.21
N GLN A 194 -10.44 -12.53 -6.56
CA GLN A 194 -9.37 -13.39 -6.05
C GLN A 194 -9.56 -13.79 -4.58
N MET A 195 -10.68 -13.39 -3.95
CA MET A 195 -11.01 -13.65 -2.55
C MET A 195 -9.90 -13.19 -1.57
N ILE A 196 -9.19 -12.12 -1.89
CA ILE A 196 -8.05 -11.60 -1.13
C ILE A 196 -8.50 -11.19 0.28
N LEU A 197 -9.67 -10.58 0.42
CA LEU A 197 -10.22 -10.19 1.72
C LEU A 197 -10.41 -11.41 2.62
N GLN A 198 -10.96 -12.49 2.08
CA GLN A 198 -11.14 -13.74 2.81
C GLN A 198 -9.78 -14.37 3.18
N LEU A 199 -8.83 -14.41 2.24
CA LEU A 199 -7.49 -14.94 2.51
C LEU A 199 -6.81 -14.17 3.66
N LEU A 200 -6.94 -12.84 3.68
CA LEU A 200 -6.42 -12.02 4.77
C LEU A 200 -7.17 -12.24 6.10
N ALA A 201 -8.49 -12.42 6.06
CA ALA A 201 -9.30 -12.73 7.25
C ALA A 201 -8.84 -14.06 7.90
N GLU A 202 -8.52 -15.05 7.07
CA GLU A 202 -8.00 -16.35 7.48
C GLU A 202 -6.49 -16.34 7.81
N HIS A 203 -5.86 -15.16 7.86
CA HIS A 203 -4.42 -15.00 8.12
C HIS A 203 -3.53 -15.77 7.13
N LYS A 204 -4.03 -16.06 5.93
CA LYS A 204 -3.27 -16.75 4.89
C LYS A 204 -2.27 -15.78 4.27
N ASN A 205 -1.06 -16.28 4.09
CA ASN A 205 -0.02 -15.55 3.37
C ASN A 205 -0.35 -15.52 1.86
N LEU A 206 -0.64 -14.33 1.32
CA LEU A 206 -1.01 -14.14 -0.09
C LEU A 206 0.08 -14.65 -1.03
N PHE A 207 1.34 -14.36 -0.73
CA PHE A 207 2.47 -14.84 -1.53
C PHE A 207 2.44 -16.37 -1.66
N LYS A 208 2.41 -17.09 -0.53
CA LYS A 208 2.34 -18.56 -0.51
C LYS A 208 1.10 -19.08 -1.24
N HIS A 209 -0.04 -18.40 -1.11
CA HIS A 209 -1.28 -18.80 -1.75
C HIS A 209 -1.21 -18.73 -3.28
N PHE A 210 -0.70 -17.63 -3.83
CA PHE A 210 -0.64 -17.41 -5.28
C PHE A 210 0.59 -18.06 -5.96
N HIS A 211 1.58 -18.49 -5.16
CA HIS A 211 2.82 -19.14 -5.60
C HIS A 211 2.92 -20.64 -5.26
N LYS A 212 1.80 -21.35 -5.11
CA LYS A 212 1.75 -22.79 -4.74
C LYS A 212 2.64 -23.75 -5.57
N LYS A 213 3.16 -23.35 -6.73
CA LYS A 213 4.03 -24.15 -7.63
C LYS A 213 5.53 -23.78 -7.59
N TRP A 214 6.04 -23.22 -6.50
CA TRP A 214 7.49 -23.00 -6.36
C TRP A 214 8.26 -24.23 -5.82
N VAL A 215 7.57 -25.32 -5.46
CA VAL A 215 8.20 -26.59 -5.03
C VAL A 215 7.98 -27.64 -6.12
N THR A 216 8.66 -27.50 -7.26
CA THR A 216 9.15 -28.61 -8.12
C THR A 216 9.83 -28.03 -9.35
N VAL A 217 11.13 -27.82 -9.26
CA VAL A 217 12.02 -28.04 -10.40
C VAL A 217 13.11 -28.96 -9.86
N TYR A 218 13.24 -30.11 -10.52
CA TYR A 218 14.09 -31.26 -10.19
C TYR A 218 15.57 -30.90 -10.04
#